data_AF-M0AA64-F1
#
_entry.id   AF-M0AA64-F1
#
_cell.length_a   1.000
_cell.length_b   1.000
_cell.length_c   1.000
_cell.angle_alpha   90.00
_cell.angle_beta   90.00
_cell.angle_gamma   90.00
#
_symmetry.space_group_name_H-M   'P 1'
#
loop_
_entity.id
_entity.type
_entity.pdbx_description
1 polymer ?
#
loop_
_entity_poly.entity_id
_entity_poly.type
_entity_poly.pdbx_seq_one_letter_code
_entity_poly.pdbx_strand_id
1 'polypeptide(L)'
;MGAAMRDGQIICPKHGSMFDACSGYCDNGEAADTTLPSVEVAVDGGDVYLTDDELTFLHSGGIDEGDDGDGGPSSTSHLSL
;
A
#
# COMPACT_ATOMS: atom_id res chain seq x y z
N MET A 1 8.36 -0.62 8.28
CA MET A 1 8.30 -1.52 7.12
C MET A 1 7.34 -0.90 6.11
N GLY A 2 7.71 -0.82 4.83
CA GLY A 2 6.84 -0.32 3.77
C GLY A 2 5.92 -1.41 3.20
N ALA A 3 5.16 -1.09 2.16
CA ALA A 3 4.34 -2.06 1.44
C ALA A 3 5.20 -3.09 0.69
N ALA A 4 4.68 -4.31 0.51
CA ALA A 4 5.30 -5.29 -0.37
C ALA A 4 5.19 -4.83 -1.82
N MET A 5 6.30 -4.92 -2.56
CA MET A 5 6.37 -4.48 -3.95
C MET A 5 7.04 -5.53 -4.84
N ARG A 6 6.60 -5.59 -6.09
CA ARG A 6 7.20 -6.42 -7.14
C ARG A 6 7.04 -5.75 -8.50
N ASP A 7 8.11 -5.73 -9.29
CA ASP A 7 8.08 -5.24 -10.69
C ASP A 7 7.46 -3.83 -10.82
N GLY A 8 7.75 -2.94 -9.88
CA GLY A 8 7.23 -1.56 -9.85
C GLY A 8 5.79 -1.42 -9.34
N GLN A 9 5.20 -2.49 -8.79
CA GLN A 9 3.82 -2.50 -8.32
C GLN A 9 3.73 -2.78 -6.82
N ILE A 10 2.73 -2.19 -6.16
CA ILE A 10 2.34 -2.45 -4.77
C ILE A 10 1.42 -3.66 -4.73
N ILE A 11 1.65 -4.57 -3.79
CA ILE A 11 0.85 -5.80 -3.64
C ILE A 11 -0.14 -5.62 -2.50
N CYS A 12 -1.43 -5.81 -2.75
CA CYS A 12 -2.43 -5.96 -1.70
C CYS A 12 -2.26 -7.33 -1.02
N PRO A 13 -1.91 -7.38 0.28
CA PRO A 13 -1.65 -8.64 0.97
C PRO A 13 -2.91 -9.50 1.18
N LYS A 14 -4.10 -8.91 1.04
CA LYS A 14 -5.38 -9.60 1.28
C LYS A 14 -5.81 -10.44 0.07
N HIS A 15 -5.93 -9.80 -1.09
CA HIS A 15 -6.54 -10.42 -2.28
C HIS A 15 -5.57 -10.52 -3.47
N GLY A 16 -4.33 -10.03 -3.33
CA GLY A 16 -3.29 -10.18 -4.34
C GLY A 16 -3.36 -9.18 -5.52
N SER A 17 -4.27 -8.21 -5.48
CA SER A 17 -4.29 -7.12 -6.48
C SER A 17 -2.96 -6.36 -6.49
N MET A 18 -2.53 -5.93 -7.67
CA MET A 18 -1.28 -5.22 -7.91
C MET A 18 -1.56 -3.84 -8.49
N PHE A 19 -0.91 -2.82 -7.93
CA PHE A 19 -1.13 -1.43 -8.29
C PHE A 19 0.18 -0.84 -8.80
N ASP A 20 0.17 -0.25 -10.00
CA ASP A 20 1.32 0.49 -10.53
C ASP A 20 1.75 1.59 -9.54
N ALA A 21 3.01 1.62 -9.12
CA ALA A 21 3.46 2.53 -8.07
C ALA A 21 3.47 4.01 -8.51
N CYS A 22 3.44 4.29 -9.81
CA CYS A 22 3.42 5.65 -10.33
C CYS A 22 1.99 6.19 -10.49
N SER A 23 1.12 5.44 -11.14
CA SER A 23 -0.25 5.86 -11.47
C SER A 23 -1.29 5.40 -10.45
N GLY A 24 -0.97 4.38 -9.65
CA GLY A 24 -1.89 3.73 -8.73
C GLY A 24 -2.90 2.79 -9.39
N TYR A 25 -2.88 2.63 -10.72
CA TYR A 25 -3.88 1.84 -11.45
C TYR A 25 -3.70 0.34 -11.21
N CYS A 26 -4.82 -0.37 -11.11
CA CYS A 26 -4.89 -1.82 -10.95
C CYS A 26 -5.62 -2.46 -12.12
N ASP A 27 -4.98 -3.44 -12.76
CA ASP A 27 -5.52 -4.18 -13.89
C ASP A 27 -5.98 -5.61 -13.52
N ASN A 28 -5.89 -5.99 -12.23
CA ASN A 28 -6.17 -7.36 -11.79
C ASN A 28 -6.98 -7.48 -10.49
N GLY A 29 -7.55 -8.67 -10.28
CA GLY A 29 -8.25 -9.03 -9.06
C GLY A 29 -9.51 -8.20 -8.80
N GLU A 30 -9.93 -8.15 -7.55
CA GLU A 30 -11.17 -7.48 -7.13
C GLU A 30 -11.10 -5.95 -7.27
N ALA A 31 -9.90 -5.39 -7.35
CA ALA A 31 -9.67 -3.96 -7.52
C ALA A 31 -9.40 -3.57 -8.98
N ALA A 32 -9.58 -4.47 -9.95
CA ALA A 32 -9.39 -4.15 -11.36
C ALA A 32 -10.21 -2.93 -11.79
N ASP A 33 -9.63 -2.11 -12.67
CA ASP A 33 -10.20 -0.85 -13.17
C ASP A 33 -10.40 0.24 -12.09
N THR A 34 -9.68 0.12 -10.97
CA THR A 34 -9.61 1.15 -9.93
C THR A 34 -8.19 1.71 -9.80
N THR A 35 -8.05 2.78 -9.02
CA THR A 35 -6.78 3.48 -8.81
C THR A 35 -6.62 3.83 -7.33
N LEU A 36 -5.39 3.67 -6.79
CA LEU A 36 -5.04 4.20 -5.47
C LEU A 36 -5.06 5.73 -5.48
N PRO A 37 -5.53 6.38 -4.40
CA PRO A 37 -5.37 7.82 -4.22
C PRO A 37 -3.88 8.20 -4.21
N SER A 38 -3.53 9.28 -4.90
CA SER A 38 -2.21 9.88 -4.83
C SER A 38 -2.07 10.73 -3.57
N VAL A 39 -0.83 10.87 -3.08
CA VAL A 39 -0.48 11.81 -2.01
C VAL A 39 0.73 12.62 -2.44
N GLU A 40 0.71 13.92 -2.18
CA GLU A 40 1.87 14.79 -2.48
C GLU A 40 2.96 14.67 -1.41
N VAL A 41 4.20 14.45 -1.88
CA VAL A 41 5.38 14.34 -1.01
C VAL A 41 6.54 15.19 -1.53
N ALA A 42 7.38 15.66 -0.61
CA ALA A 42 8.65 16.29 -0.92
C ALA A 42 9.82 15.54 -0.27
N VAL A 43 10.98 15.59 -0.91
CA VAL A 43 12.23 15.06 -0.35
C VAL A 43 13.14 16.23 0.00
N ASP A 44 13.52 16.34 1.27
CA ASP A 44 14.48 17.34 1.76
C ASP A 44 15.49 16.66 2.69
N GLY A 45 16.77 16.94 2.50
CA GLY A 45 17.85 16.32 3.30
C GLY A 45 17.95 14.79 3.20
N GLY A 46 17.23 14.14 2.28
CA GLY A 46 17.14 12.68 2.20
C GLY A 46 15.95 12.08 2.95
N ASP A 47 15.18 12.91 3.66
CA ASP A 47 13.94 12.54 4.33
C ASP A 47 12.73 12.84 3.43
N VAL A 48 11.65 12.07 3.61
CA VAL A 48 10.40 12.23 2.84
C VAL A 48 9.33 12.85 3.74
N TYR A 49 8.68 13.91 3.24
CA TYR A 49 7.65 14.67 3.93
C TYR A 49 6.34 14.59 3.18
N LEU A 50 5.24 14.36 3.91
CA LEU A 50 3.88 14.58 3.40
C LEU A 50 3.68 16.09 3.25
N THR A 51 3.44 16.56 2.02
CA THR A 51 3.22 17.98 1.71
C THR A 51 1.84 18.27 1.15
N ASP A 52 1.03 17.23 1.02
CA ASP A 52 -0.38 17.31 0.64
C ASP A 52 -1.19 18.05 1.69
N ASP A 53 -1.74 19.22 1.33
CA ASP A 53 -2.52 20.06 2.26
C ASP A 53 -3.95 19.55 2.51
N GLU A 54 -4.43 18.60 1.71
CA GLU A 54 -5.73 17.95 1.91
C GLU A 54 -5.65 16.84 2.98
N LEU A 55 -4.44 16.45 3.39
CA LEU A 55 -4.19 15.36 4.31
C LEU A 55 -3.61 15.86 5.65
N THR A 56 -4.00 15.20 6.73
CA THR A 56 -3.43 15.43 8.07
C THR A 56 -2.81 14.15 8.57
N PHE A 57 -1.54 14.24 9.00
CA PHE A 57 -0.87 13.11 9.64
C PHE A 57 -1.61 12.71 10.92
N LEU A 58 -2.04 11.45 10.99
CA LEU A 58 -2.71 10.90 12.16
C LEU A 58 -1.73 10.16 13.08
N HIS A 59 -1.08 9.13 12.57
CA HIS A 59 -0.07 8.36 13.31
C HIS A 59 0.83 7.58 12.34
N SER A 60 1.96 7.08 12.85
CA SER A 60 2.79 6.11 12.14
C SER A 60 2.08 4.76 12.07
N GLY A 61 1.90 4.21 10.87
CA GLY A 61 1.36 2.87 10.69
C GLY A 61 2.30 1.75 11.16
N GLY A 62 1.76 0.53 11.27
CA GLY A 62 2.47 -0.71 11.58
C GLY A 62 1.57 -1.91 11.28
N ILE A 63 2.15 -3.10 11.09
CA ILE A 63 1.37 -4.33 11.19
C ILE A 63 1.05 -4.54 12.67
N ASP A 64 -0.22 -4.52 13.05
CA ASP A 64 -0.60 -4.89 14.41
C ASP A 64 -0.49 -6.41 14.52
N GLU A 65 0.42 -6.90 15.36
CA GLU A 65 0.63 -8.35 15.54
C GLU A 65 -0.53 -9.03 16.29
N GLY A 66 -1.57 -8.27 16.68
CA GLY A 66 -2.69 -8.73 17.53
C GLY A 66 -4.06 -8.85 16.85
N ASP A 67 -4.21 -8.54 15.57
CA ASP A 67 -5.51 -8.66 14.86
C ASP A 67 -5.62 -10.00 14.12
N ASP A 68 -5.81 -11.08 14.87
CA ASP A 68 -6.26 -12.39 14.36
C ASP A 68 -7.76 -12.40 13.97
N GLY A 69 -8.42 -11.24 13.97
CA GLY A 69 -9.86 -11.08 13.88
C GLY A 69 -10.35 -10.60 12.51
N ASP A 70 -10.31 -11.44 11.47
CA ASP A 70 -11.11 -11.35 10.22
C ASP A 70 -11.17 -9.99 9.47
N GLY A 71 -10.38 -8.99 9.88
CA GLY A 71 -10.45 -7.60 9.42
C GLY A 71 -9.14 -7.10 8.81
N GLY A 72 -8.00 -7.50 9.39
CA GLY A 72 -6.68 -7.38 8.76
C GLY A 72 -6.54 -8.21 7.48
N PRO A 73 -5.55 -7.92 6.62
CA PRO A 73 -5.27 -8.77 5.48
C PRO A 73 -4.80 -10.14 5.99
N SER A 74 -5.68 -11.14 5.97
CA SER A 74 -5.28 -12.51 6.18
C SER A 74 -4.29 -12.87 5.08
N SER A 75 -3.03 -13.10 5.46
CA SER A 75 -1.98 -13.45 4.51
C SER A 75 -2.36 -14.76 3.85
N THR A 76 -2.77 -14.73 2.58
CA THR A 76 -2.88 -15.95 1.81
C THR A 76 -1.46 -16.41 1.48
N SER A 77 -1.00 -17.43 2.18
CA SER A 77 0.31 -18.06 2.03
C SER A 77 0.46 -18.70 0.63
N HIS A 78 0.63 -17.88 -0.42
CA HIS A 78 0.85 -18.32 -1.79
C HIS A 78 2.12 -17.77 -2.44
N LEU A 79 2.94 -17.00 -1.71
CA LEU A 79 4.32 -16.73 -2.13
C LEU A 79 5.19 -17.95 -1.77
N SER A 80 5.01 -19.04 -2.50
CA SER A 80 5.91 -20.19 -2.50
C SER A 80 7.20 -19.83 -3.25
N LEU A 81 8.35 -20.16 -2.64
CA LEU A 81 9.67 -20.19 -3.27
C LEU A 81 9.69 -21.06 -4.54
#